data_AF-A0A392QFS9-F1
#
_entry.id   AF-A0A392QFS9-F1
#
_cell.length_a   1.000
_cell.length_b   1.000
_cell.length_c   1.000
_cell.angle_alpha   90.00
_cell.angle_beta   90.00
_cell.angle_gamma   90.00
#
_symmetry.space_group_name_H-M   'P 1'
#
loop_
_entity.id
_entity.type
_entity.pdbx_description
1 polymer ?
#
loop_
_entity_poly.entity_id
_entity_poly.type
_entity_poly.pdbx_seq_one_letter_code
_entity_poly.pdbx_strand_id
1 'polypeptide(L)'
;VKEELQSNGSQIIANCEVELVSATEKGCVVYCKDGSEEKYDGCILAVHAPDALRLLGDEATYDERRIIGAFQYAYSDIYLHRDKNLMPQNPAAWSAWNFLG
;
A
#
# COMPACT_ATOMS: atom_id res chain seq x y z
N VAL A 1 -10.37 12.49 -8.19
CA VAL A 1 -10.20 11.18 -7.52
C VAL A 1 -10.85 11.14 -6.14
N LYS A 2 -10.35 11.82 -5.09
CA LYS A 2 -10.97 11.75 -3.75
C LYS A 2 -12.46 12.12 -3.76
N GLU A 3 -12.79 13.29 -4.32
CA GLU A 3 -14.18 13.78 -4.42
C GLU A 3 -15.08 12.83 -5.23
N GLU A 4 -14.53 12.21 -6.27
CA GLU A 4 -15.23 11.27 -7.14
C GLU A 4 -15.53 9.93 -6.45
N LEU A 5 -14.56 9.42 -5.68
CA LEU A 5 -14.77 8.23 -4.85
C LEU A 5 -15.83 8.49 -3.77
N GLN A 6 -15.79 9.68 -3.17
CA GLN A 6 -16.79 10.09 -2.17
C GLN A 6 -18.19 10.26 -2.80
N SER A 7 -18.29 10.81 -4.01
CA SER A 7 -19.59 10.91 -4.70
C SER A 7 -20.18 9.55 -5.06
N ASN A 8 -19.34 8.53 -5.21
CA ASN A 8 -19.76 7.14 -5.42
C ASN A 8 -20.09 6.40 -4.11
N GLY A 9 -20.17 7.10 -2.98
CA GLY A 9 -20.51 6.54 -1.67
C GLY A 9 -19.35 5.89 -0.93
N SER A 10 -18.11 6.03 -1.41
CA SER A 10 -16.94 5.50 -0.70
C SER A 10 -16.60 6.38 0.50
N GLN A 11 -16.43 5.77 1.66
CA GLN A 11 -15.83 6.43 2.82
C GLN A 11 -14.30 6.32 2.74
N ILE A 12 -13.62 7.44 2.98
CA ILE A 12 -12.16 7.51 2.90
C ILE A 12 -11.64 8.05 4.24
N ILE A 13 -10.90 7.20 4.95
CA ILE A 13 -10.27 7.53 6.22
C ILE A 13 -8.77 7.72 5.95
N ALA A 14 -8.34 8.98 5.85
CA ALA A 14 -6.92 9.31 5.68
C ALA A 14 -6.22 9.39 7.04
N ASN A 15 -4.91 9.16 7.06
CA ASN A 15 -4.08 9.16 8.28
C ASN A 15 -4.49 8.12 9.35
N CYS A 16 -5.25 7.06 8.99
CA CYS A 16 -5.44 5.87 9.83
C CYS A 16 -4.40 4.83 9.39
N GLU A 17 -3.35 4.67 10.18
CA GLU A 17 -2.41 3.58 9.96
C GLU A 17 -3.03 2.31 10.54
N VAL A 18 -3.33 1.33 9.69
CA VAL A 18 -3.78 0.01 10.12
C VAL A 18 -2.60 -0.74 10.71
N GLU A 19 -2.79 -1.30 11.90
CA GLU A 19 -1.79 -2.05 12.65
C GLU A 19 -1.96 -3.57 12.47
N LEU A 20 -3.21 -4.05 12.55
CA LEU A 20 -3.57 -5.47 12.47
C LEU A 20 -4.91 -5.66 11.76
N VAL A 21 -5.03 -6.74 11.01
CA VAL A 21 -6.29 -7.25 10.46
C VAL A 21 -6.45 -8.68 10.93
N SER A 22 -7.50 -8.94 11.72
CA SER A 22 -7.80 -10.26 12.27
C SER A 22 -9.02 -10.86 11.60
N ALA A 23 -8.93 -12.13 11.21
CA ALA A 23 -10.04 -12.87 10.61
C ALA A 23 -10.95 -13.44 11.70
N THR A 24 -12.26 -13.36 11.49
CA THR A 24 -13.27 -13.88 12.42
C THR A 24 -14.27 -14.77 11.68
N GLU A 25 -15.07 -15.55 12.40
CA GLU A 25 -16.10 -16.39 11.79
C GLU A 25 -17.12 -15.62 10.93
N LYS A 26 -17.28 -14.30 11.16
CA LYS A 26 -18.27 -13.45 10.50
C LYS A 26 -17.67 -12.40 9.56
N GLY A 27 -16.36 -12.40 9.34
CA GLY A 27 -15.67 -11.38 8.56
C GLY A 27 -14.31 -11.05 9.17
N CYS A 28 -14.01 -9.78 9.37
CA CYS A 28 -12.72 -9.33 9.91
C CYS A 28 -12.86 -8.12 10.84
N VAL A 29 -11.86 -7.96 11.71
CA VAL A 29 -11.67 -6.76 12.53
C VAL A 29 -10.39 -6.07 12.08
N VAL A 30 -10.47 -4.76 11.86
CA VAL A 30 -9.36 -3.89 11.48
C VAL A 30 -9.01 -3.04 12.71
N TYR A 31 -7.77 -3.15 13.17
CA TYR A 31 -7.23 -2.36 14.26
C TYR A 31 -6.33 -1.27 13.71
N CYS A 32 -6.62 0.00 14.02
CA CYS A 32 -5.76 1.14 13.70
C CYS A 32 -4.85 1.47 14.89
N LYS A 33 -3.71 2.07 14.58
CA LYS A 33 -2.64 2.44 15.53
C LYS A 33 -3.06 3.49 16.56
N ASP A 34 -4.14 4.22 16.30
CA ASP A 34 -4.73 5.15 17.26
C ASP A 34 -5.62 4.46 18.32
N GLY A 35 -5.73 3.13 18.26
CA GLY A 35 -6.53 2.31 19.16
C GLY A 35 -7.98 2.13 18.70
N SER A 36 -8.38 2.70 17.56
CA SER A 36 -9.70 2.44 16.99
C SER A 36 -9.79 1.03 16.39
N GLU A 37 -10.98 0.45 16.46
CA GLU A 37 -11.31 -0.83 15.82
C GLU A 37 -12.58 -0.72 14.99
N GLU A 38 -12.57 -1.37 13.82
CA GLU A 38 -13.73 -1.45 12.94
C GLU A 38 -13.98 -2.89 12.47
N LYS A 39 -15.26 -3.25 12.32
CA LYS A 39 -15.70 -4.60 11.94
C LYS A 39 -16.34 -4.57 10.57
N TYR A 40 -15.94 -5.51 9.74
CA TYR A 40 -16.44 -5.65 8.37
C TYR A 40 -16.73 -7.12 8.05
N ASP A 41 -17.64 -7.36 7.11
CA ASP A 41 -17.96 -8.71 6.63
C ASP A 41 -16.81 -9.32 5.79
N GLY A 42 -15.89 -8.48 5.29
CA GLY A 42 -14.71 -8.89 4.57
C GLY A 42 -13.70 -7.76 4.39
N CYS A 43 -12.45 -8.11 4.10
CA CYS A 43 -11.36 -7.16 3.87
C CYS A 43 -10.62 -7.50 2.57
N ILE A 44 -10.24 -6.45 1.83
CA ILE A 44 -9.32 -6.55 0.69
C ILE A 44 -8.06 -5.76 1.07
N LEU A 45 -6.93 -6.45 1.11
CA LEU A 45 -5.63 -5.83 1.37
C LEU A 45 -5.03 -5.28 0.06
N ALA A 46 -5.08 -3.97 -0.12
CA ALA A 46 -4.48 -3.26 -1.25
C ALA A 46 -3.13 -2.62 -0.88
N VAL A 47 -2.23 -3.43 -0.32
CA VAL A 47 -0.90 -3.01 0.19
C VAL A 47 0.21 -3.86 -0.43
N HIS A 48 1.47 -3.49 -0.18
CA HIS A 48 2.60 -4.34 -0.59
C HIS A 48 2.60 -5.67 0.17
N ALA A 49 3.15 -6.72 -0.43
CA ALA A 49 3.20 -8.06 0.13
C ALA A 49 3.79 -8.14 1.55
N PRO A 50 4.96 -7.53 1.87
CA PRO A 50 5.49 -7.54 3.23
C PRO A 50 4.57 -6.80 4.22
N ASP A 51 3.91 -5.73 3.79
CA ASP A 51 2.93 -5.02 4.62
C ASP A 51 1.70 -5.87 4.89
N ALA A 52 1.19 -6.60 3.90
CA ALA A 52 0.07 -7.52 4.09
C ALA A 52 0.39 -8.58 5.15
N LEU A 53 1.59 -9.19 5.11
CA LEU A 53 2.01 -10.16 6.14
C LEU A 53 2.18 -9.52 7.51
N ARG A 54 2.70 -8.29 7.57
CA ARG A 54 2.79 -7.54 8.83
C ARG A 54 1.39 -7.29 9.42
N LEU A 55 0.43 -6.90 8.58
CA LEU A 55 -0.95 -6.64 8.99
C LEU A 55 -1.69 -7.90 9.41
N LEU A 56 -1.41 -9.07 8.83
CA LEU A 56 -2.02 -10.35 9.24
C LEU A 56 -1.38 -10.91 10.52
N GLY A 57 -0.14 -10.51 10.82
CA GLY A 57 0.59 -10.93 12.02
C GLY A 57 0.70 -12.46 12.15
N ASP A 58 0.48 -12.96 13.36
CA ASP A 58 0.56 -14.38 13.67
C ASP A 58 -0.56 -15.21 13.03
N GLU A 59 -1.71 -14.58 12.73
CA GLU A 59 -2.87 -15.23 12.12
C GLU A 59 -2.66 -15.59 10.65
N ALA A 60 -1.65 -15.03 9.98
CA ALA A 60 -1.32 -15.41 8.62
C ALA A 60 -1.17 -16.94 8.53
N THR A 61 -1.77 -17.57 7.54
CA THR A 61 -1.67 -19.00 7.32
C THR A 61 -0.29 -19.37 6.75
N TYR A 62 0.00 -20.67 6.72
CA TYR A 62 1.21 -21.18 6.07
C TYR A 62 1.27 -20.78 4.59
N ASP A 63 0.16 -20.93 3.87
CA ASP A 63 0.10 -20.62 2.44
C ASP A 63 0.19 -19.13 2.18
N GLU A 64 -0.44 -18.28 3.00
CA GLU A 64 -0.28 -16.83 2.89
C GLU A 64 1.18 -16.41 3.10
N ARG A 65 1.84 -16.90 4.15
CA ARG A 65 3.27 -16.62 4.36
C ARG A 65 4.14 -17.10 3.20
N ARG A 66 3.87 -18.30 2.66
CA ARG A 66 4.64 -18.88 1.55
C ARG A 66 4.43 -18.12 0.24
N ILE A 67 3.20 -17.75 -0.09
CA ILE A 67 2.84 -17.11 -1.36
C ILE A 67 3.18 -15.63 -1.32
N ILE A 68 2.73 -14.92 -0.28
CA ILE A 68 2.93 -13.47 -0.15
C ILE A 68 4.41 -13.18 0.20
N GLY A 69 5.07 -14.05 0.94
CA GLY A 69 6.50 -13.88 1.28
C GLY A 69 7.46 -14.09 0.11
N ALA A 70 6.98 -14.56 -1.05
CA ALA A 70 7.84 -14.82 -2.22
C ALA A 70 8.19 -13.55 -3.02
N PHE A 71 7.56 -12.41 -2.74
CA PHE A 71 7.77 -11.17 -3.47
C PHE A 71 9.14 -10.55 -3.14
N GLN A 72 9.89 -10.20 -4.19
CA GLN A 72 11.15 -9.47 -4.09
C GLN A 72 10.95 -8.01 -4.51
N TYR A 73 11.63 -7.11 -3.80
CA TYR A 73 11.55 -5.67 -4.03
C TYR A 73 12.94 -5.12 -4.31
N ALA A 74 13.00 -4.13 -5.20
CA ALA A 74 14.18 -3.32 -5.43
C ALA A 74 13.95 -1.94 -4.83
N TYR A 75 14.97 -1.41 -4.16
CA TYR A 75 14.96 -0.05 -3.64
C TYR A 75 15.45 0.90 -4.73
N SER A 76 14.75 2.02 -4.87
CA SER A 76 15.12 3.11 -5.77
C SER A 76 14.99 4.42 -5.01
N ASP A 77 16.06 5.22 -5.02
CA ASP A 77 16.00 6.60 -4.54
C ASP A 77 15.34 7.46 -5.62
N ILE A 78 14.30 8.20 -5.22
CA ILE A 78 13.51 9.03 -6.13
C ILE A 78 13.62 10.48 -5.69
N TYR A 79 14.05 11.34 -6.62
CA TYR A 79 14.22 12.77 -6.38
C TYR A 79 13.27 13.58 -7.27
N LEU A 80 12.49 14.46 -6.65
CA LEU A 80 11.74 15.48 -7.38
C LEU A 80 12.68 16.63 -7.72
N HIS A 81 12.83 16.95 -9.01
CA HIS A 81 13.72 18.01 -9.47
C HIS A 81 13.09 18.88 -10.57
N ARG A 82 13.71 20.03 -10.82
CA ARG A 82 13.49 20.87 -12.01
C ARG A 82 14.80 21.18 -12.73
N ASP A 83 15.91 20.60 -12.28
CA ASP A 83 17.23 20.82 -12.86
C ASP A 83 17.32 20.10 -14.21
N LYS A 84 17.54 20.86 -15.28
CA LYS A 84 17.69 20.35 -16.64
C LYS A 84 18.97 19.53 -16.82
N ASN A 85 19.98 19.75 -15.98
CA ASN A 85 21.24 18.99 -16.03
C ASN A 85 21.06 17.53 -15.58
N LEU A 86 19.98 17.24 -14.84
CA LEU A 86 19.61 15.89 -14.43
C LEU A 86 18.64 15.21 -15.42
N MET A 87 18.29 15.86 -16.52
CA MET A 87 17.46 15.27 -17.56
C MET A 87 18.32 14.49 -18.56
N PRO A 88 17.75 13.48 -19.26
CA PRO A 88 18.45 12.81 -20.35
C PRO A 88 19.00 13.79 -21.38
N GLN A 89 20.21 13.53 -21.88
CA GLN A 89 20.86 14.39 -22.89
C GLN A 89 20.04 14.49 -24.18
N ASN A 90 19.30 13.43 -24.53
CA ASN A 90 18.34 13.44 -25.63
C ASN A 90 16.98 13.99 -25.15
N PRO A 91 16.54 15.18 -25.59
CA PRO A 91 15.26 15.75 -25.18
C PRO A 91 14.04 14.90 -25.52
N ALA A 92 14.13 14.05 -26.56
CA ALA A 92 13.04 13.13 -26.92
C ALA A 92 12.81 12.03 -25.88
N ALA A 93 13.79 11.77 -24.99
CA ALA A 93 13.69 10.77 -23.92
C ALA A 93 13.17 11.38 -22.60
N TRP A 94 12.84 12.67 -22.56
CA TRP A 94 12.36 13.32 -21.35
C TRP A 94 10.99 12.77 -20.96
N SER A 95 10.85 12.36 -19.70
CA SER A 95 9.58 11.90 -19.15
C SER A 95 9.37 12.43 -17.73
N ALA A 96 8.21 12.14 -17.13
CA ALA A 96 7.96 12.47 -15.73
C ALA A 96 8.87 11.68 -14.76
N TRP A 97 9.46 10.57 -15.22
CA TRP A 97 10.35 9.73 -14.42
C TRP A 97 11.61 9.36 -15.21
N ASN A 98 12.70 10.08 -14.94
CA ASN A 98 13.97 9.86 -15.62
C ASN A 98 14.93 9.11 -14.69
N PHE A 99 15.70 8.19 -15.27
CA PHE A 99 16.74 7.47 -14.56
C PHE A 99 18.08 8.15 -14.83
N LEU A 100 18.80 8.46 -13.76
CA LEU A 100 20.19 8.84 -13.82
C LEU A 100 21.00 7.54 -13.84
N GLY A 101 21.70 7.29 -14.95
CA GLY A 101 22.64 6.17 -15.06
C GLY A 101 24.01 6.51 -14.48
#